data_AF-A0A6P0WNX0-F1
#
_entry.id   AF-A0A6P0WNX0-F1
#
_cell.length_a   1.000
_cell.length_b   1.000
_cell.length_c   1.000
_cell.angle_alpha   90.00
_cell.angle_beta   90.00
_cell.angle_gamma   90.00
#
_symmetry.space_group_name_H-M   'P 1'
#
loop_
_entity.id
_entity.type
_entity.pdbx_description
1 polymer ?
#
loop_
_entity_poly.entity_id
_entity_poly.type
_entity_poly.pdbx_seq_one_letter_code
_entity_poly.pdbx_strand_id
1 'polypeptide(L)'
;MDNSGTGSSRCCRRKSLIELLESRYYKKFLPLIYKQTYAERVLRGCPENLRIWKSSSDKTLISLPPPPKIKDVPHAKPERLGRVIKQLAECYRKDLRGKIALANEVIKTLLNATDKVAVAFSGGRDSLVALHLTLKIKPDIPVIFVNTGIEFPESLKYIRQLKKDWNLNLYEAKANVDFWKLTEEQGIPVAGRGNTTFMRELSQKADVKLSNSCCRRSDARRVGHAC
;
A
#
# COMPACT_ATOMS: atom_id res chain seq x y z
N MET A 1 52.26 41.30 14.72
CA MET A 1 51.44 40.73 15.80
C MET A 1 50.18 41.55 15.84
N ASP A 2 49.07 40.97 15.40
CA ASP A 2 47.72 41.24 15.91
C ASP A 2 46.75 40.41 15.06
N ASN A 3 46.35 39.29 15.64
CA ASN A 3 45.49 38.28 15.06
C ASN A 3 44.21 38.28 15.89
N SER A 4 43.26 39.15 15.54
CA SER A 4 41.93 39.17 16.14
C SER A 4 41.05 38.14 15.43
N GLY A 5 41.03 36.94 16.00
CA GLY A 5 40.14 35.86 15.59
C GLY A 5 38.67 36.27 15.77
N THR A 6 37.98 36.48 14.66
CA THR A 6 36.52 36.61 14.63
C THR A 6 35.89 35.22 14.51
N GLY A 7 34.97 34.95 15.43
CA GLY A 7 34.41 33.64 15.68
C GLY A 7 33.74 33.02 14.46
N SER A 8 34.10 31.76 14.22
CA SER A 8 33.38 30.84 13.35
C SER A 8 31.95 30.66 13.89
N SER A 9 31.02 31.42 13.34
CA SER A 9 29.59 31.18 13.50
C SER A 9 29.28 29.84 12.83
N ARG A 10 29.03 28.81 13.66
CA ARG A 10 28.46 27.54 13.21
C ARG A 10 27.04 27.79 12.70
N CYS A 11 26.94 28.20 11.44
CA CYS A 11 25.69 28.21 10.71
C CYS A 11 25.29 26.74 10.48
N CYS A 12 24.46 26.19 11.36
CA CYS A 12 23.75 24.94 11.11
C CYS A 12 22.89 25.13 9.85
N ARG A 13 23.45 24.81 8.67
CA ARG A 13 22.72 24.80 7.40
C ARG A 13 21.49 23.91 7.56
N ARG A 14 20.30 24.50 7.62
CA ARG A 14 19.04 23.76 7.51
C ARG A 14 19.07 23.05 6.16
N LYS A 15 19.05 21.71 6.17
CA LYS A 15 18.91 20.91 4.94
C LYS A 15 17.61 21.28 4.23
N SER A 16 17.63 21.33 2.91
CA SER A 16 16.43 21.58 2.13
C SER A 16 15.41 20.44 2.35
N LEU A 17 14.11 20.71 2.17
CA LEU A 17 13.08 19.66 2.28
C LEU A 17 13.35 18.51 1.31
N ILE A 18 13.87 18.82 0.12
CA ILE A 18 14.23 17.84 -0.91
C ILE A 18 15.38 16.94 -0.43
N GLU A 19 16.45 17.50 0.13
CA GLU A 19 17.56 16.71 0.69
C GLU A 19 17.09 15.78 1.82
N LEU A 20 16.15 16.25 2.66
CA LEU A 20 15.56 15.44 3.71
C LEU A 20 14.70 14.30 3.13
N LEU A 21 13.88 14.59 2.12
CA LEU A 21 13.05 13.60 1.42
C LEU A 21 13.90 12.54 0.74
N GLU A 22 14.95 12.95 0.01
CA GLU A 22 15.87 12.03 -0.66
C GLU A 22 16.61 11.16 0.34
N SER A 23 17.17 11.76 1.39
CA SER A 23 17.86 11.02 2.45
C SER A 23 16.93 10.01 3.12
N ARG A 24 15.69 10.39 3.44
CA ARG A 24 14.69 9.50 4.05
C ARG A 24 14.28 8.39 3.09
N TYR A 25 14.00 8.72 1.84
CA TYR A 25 13.54 7.78 0.81
C TYR A 25 14.62 6.77 0.44
N TYR A 26 15.86 7.19 0.19
CA TYR A 26 16.91 6.25 -0.21
C TYR A 26 17.39 5.37 0.93
N LYS A 27 17.37 5.86 2.18
CA LYS A 27 17.79 5.05 3.33
C LYS A 27 16.71 4.07 3.79
N LYS A 28 15.43 4.45 3.66
CA LYS A 28 14.33 3.72 4.32
C LYS A 28 13.11 3.44 3.46
N PHE A 29 13.02 4.01 2.27
CA PHE A 29 11.81 4.01 1.42
C PHE A 29 10.56 4.54 2.13
N LEU A 30 10.74 5.42 3.11
CA LEU A 30 9.64 5.98 3.89
C LEU A 30 9.40 7.44 3.54
N PRO A 31 8.14 7.91 3.61
CA PRO A 31 7.82 9.32 3.44
C PRO A 31 8.25 10.14 4.65
N LEU A 32 8.14 11.47 4.53
CA LEU A 32 8.12 12.38 5.66
C LEU A 32 6.68 12.60 6.12
N ILE A 33 6.49 12.71 7.43
CA ILE A 33 5.18 12.99 8.04
C ILE A 33 5.36 14.22 8.93
N TYR A 34 4.55 15.24 8.68
CA TYR A 34 4.53 16.48 9.45
C TYR A 34 3.11 16.85 9.86
N LYS A 35 2.96 17.72 10.86
CA LYS A 35 1.68 18.41 11.09
C LYS A 35 1.31 19.24 9.87
N GLN A 36 0.02 19.41 9.57
CA GLN A 36 -0.40 20.07 8.32
C GLN A 36 0.10 21.51 8.25
N THR A 37 -0.01 22.25 9.35
CA THR A 37 0.47 23.64 9.46
C THR A 37 1.97 23.77 9.17
N TYR A 38 2.79 22.82 9.63
CA TYR A 38 4.22 22.82 9.34
C TYR A 38 4.50 22.38 7.90
N ALA A 39 3.79 21.36 7.41
CA ALA A 39 3.88 20.89 6.03
C ALA A 39 3.63 22.02 5.03
N GLU A 40 2.58 22.81 5.24
CA GLU A 40 2.24 23.96 4.39
C GLU A 40 3.34 25.02 4.37
N ARG A 41 4.03 25.25 5.49
CA ARG A 41 5.17 26.17 5.56
C ARG A 41 6.37 25.66 4.79
N VAL A 42 6.72 24.38 4.92
CA VAL A 42 7.91 23.81 4.27
C VAL A 42 7.70 23.51 2.79
N LEU A 43 6.45 23.36 2.36
CA LEU A 43 6.10 23.15 0.95
C LEU A 43 6.10 24.45 0.14
N ARG A 44 6.07 25.64 0.78
CA ARG A 44 6.22 26.92 0.07
C ARG A 44 7.59 26.96 -0.63
N GLY A 45 7.58 27.05 -1.96
CA GLY A 45 8.79 27.05 -2.79
C GLY A 45 9.34 25.67 -3.13
N CYS A 46 8.61 24.58 -2.83
CA CYS A 46 8.96 23.25 -3.32
C CYS A 46 8.36 22.97 -4.70
N PRO A 47 8.98 22.07 -5.49
CA PRO A 47 8.47 21.69 -6.81
C PRO A 47 7.07 21.07 -6.71
N GLU A 48 6.22 21.36 -7.69
CA GLU A 48 4.81 20.95 -7.72
C GLU A 48 4.60 19.43 -7.87
N ASN A 49 5.64 18.68 -8.23
CA ASN A 49 5.53 17.24 -8.53
C ASN A 49 5.68 16.32 -7.30
N LEU A 50 5.75 16.87 -6.08
CA LEU A 50 5.77 16.06 -4.86
C LEU A 50 4.42 15.38 -4.63
N ARG A 51 4.46 14.13 -4.15
CA ARG A 51 3.25 13.42 -3.73
C ARG A 51 2.90 13.85 -2.31
N ILE A 52 1.74 14.46 -2.17
CA ILE A 52 1.23 14.98 -0.90
C ILE A 52 -0.09 14.27 -0.60
N TRP A 53 -0.22 13.78 0.61
CA TRP A 53 -1.46 13.22 1.12
C TRP A 53 -1.77 13.82 2.49
N LYS A 54 -2.95 14.44 2.63
CA LYS A 54 -3.43 15.03 3.89
C LYS A 54 -4.33 14.02 4.59
N SER A 55 -3.99 13.69 5.83
CA SER A 55 -4.78 12.86 6.71
C SER A 55 -5.91 13.65 7.36
N SER A 56 -6.96 12.97 7.82
CA SER A 56 -7.94 13.56 8.74
C SER A 56 -7.37 13.86 10.13
N SER A 57 -6.20 13.31 10.50
CA SER A 57 -5.59 13.42 11.82
C SER A 57 -4.56 14.55 11.99
N ASP A 58 -4.74 15.69 11.31
CA ASP A 58 -3.80 16.83 11.27
C ASP A 58 -2.36 16.44 10.91
N LYS A 59 -2.22 15.52 9.95
CA LYS A 59 -0.92 15.12 9.41
C LYS A 59 -0.90 15.18 7.90
N THR A 60 0.27 15.50 7.36
CA THR A 60 0.58 15.47 5.93
C THR A 60 1.73 14.53 5.69
N LEU A 61 1.51 13.57 4.80
CA LEU A 61 2.51 12.68 4.26
C LEU A 61 3.07 13.30 2.98
N ILE A 62 4.39 13.41 2.90
CA ILE A 62 5.11 13.94 1.74
C ILE A 62 6.08 12.87 1.26
N SER A 63 6.00 12.51 -0.03
CA SER A 63 6.91 11.56 -0.65
C SER A 63 7.38 12.04 -2.02
N LEU A 64 8.53 11.52 -2.44
CA LEU A 64 9.02 11.74 -3.79
C LEU A 64 8.13 10.99 -4.79
N PRO A 65 7.90 11.54 -6.00
CA PRO A 65 7.23 10.79 -7.04
C PRO A 65 8.04 9.52 -7.38
N PRO A 66 7.38 8.43 -7.82
CA PRO A 66 8.08 7.25 -8.29
C PRO A 66 9.03 7.64 -9.44
N PRO A 67 10.17 6.94 -9.61
CA PRO A 67 11.02 7.17 -10.77
C PRO A 67 10.21 6.93 -12.06
N PRO A 68 10.48 7.67 -13.15
CA PRO A 68 9.81 7.45 -14.42
C PRO A 68 10.03 6.01 -14.89
N LYS A 69 9.02 5.42 -15.55
CA LYS A 69 9.17 4.06 -16.08
C LYS A 69 10.15 4.12 -17.25
N ILE A 70 11.03 3.13 -17.35
CA ILE A 70 12.03 3.05 -18.44
C ILE A 70 11.35 3.11 -19.82
N LYS A 71 10.18 2.46 -19.96
CA LYS A 71 9.40 2.49 -21.20
C LYS A 71 8.93 3.89 -21.62
N ASP A 72 8.73 4.80 -20.67
CA ASP A 72 8.23 6.15 -20.92
C ASP A 72 9.40 7.11 -21.19
N VAL A 73 10.60 6.81 -20.67
CA VAL A 73 11.82 7.60 -20.89
C VAL A 73 13.05 6.66 -21.05
N PRO A 74 13.29 6.08 -22.23
CA PRO A 74 14.30 5.02 -22.43
C PRO A 74 15.74 5.44 -22.14
N HIS A 75 16.07 6.70 -22.36
CA HIS A 75 17.40 7.27 -22.09
C HIS A 75 17.53 7.86 -20.69
N ALA A 76 16.45 7.86 -19.90
CA ALA A 76 16.60 8.22 -18.51
C ALA A 76 17.49 7.16 -17.86
N LYS A 77 18.67 7.58 -17.40
CA LYS A 77 19.39 6.93 -16.30
C LYS A 77 18.93 7.63 -15.03
N PRO A 78 17.70 7.41 -14.52
CA PRO A 78 17.31 8.08 -13.29
C PRO A 78 18.26 7.55 -12.21
N GLU A 79 19.18 8.40 -11.73
CA GLU A 79 20.07 8.04 -10.61
C GLU A 79 19.29 7.39 -9.47
N ARG A 80 18.03 7.82 -9.32
CA ARG A 80 17.04 7.32 -8.39
C ARG A 80 16.78 5.81 -8.53
N LEU A 81 16.72 5.24 -9.73
CA LEU A 81 16.43 3.81 -9.94
C LEU A 81 17.61 2.93 -9.49
N GLY A 82 18.85 3.31 -9.83
CA GLY A 82 20.04 2.58 -9.37
C GLY A 82 20.14 2.54 -7.84
N ARG A 83 19.86 3.68 -7.19
CA ARG A 83 19.80 3.78 -5.72
C ARG A 83 18.67 2.90 -5.14
N VAL A 84 17.49 2.89 -5.75
CA VAL A 84 16.37 2.01 -5.35
C VAL A 84 16.75 0.53 -5.46
N ILE A 85 17.32 0.10 -6.59
CA ILE A 85 17.74 -1.29 -6.80
C ILE A 85 18.78 -1.70 -5.76
N LYS A 86 19.79 -0.85 -5.52
CA LYS A 86 20.82 -1.10 -4.51
C LYS A 86 20.21 -1.29 -3.11
N GLN A 87 19.34 -0.35 -2.70
CA GLN A 87 18.69 -0.40 -1.39
C GLN A 87 17.76 -1.61 -1.26
N LEU A 88 17.03 -2.00 -2.32
CA LEU A 88 16.23 -3.22 -2.32
C LEU A 88 17.12 -4.45 -2.12
N ALA A 89 18.25 -4.54 -2.81
CA ALA A 89 19.20 -5.64 -2.65
C ALA A 89 19.76 -5.69 -1.21
N GLU A 90 19.99 -4.55 -0.56
CA GLU A 90 20.36 -4.48 0.86
C GLU A 90 19.22 -4.97 1.77
N CYS A 91 17.97 -4.58 1.50
CA CYS A 91 16.80 -5.06 2.24
C CYS A 91 16.62 -6.59 2.12
N TYR A 92 16.83 -7.16 0.93
CA TYR A 92 16.73 -8.61 0.72
C TYR A 92 17.76 -9.41 1.51
N ARG A 93 18.99 -8.88 1.63
CA ARG A 93 20.10 -9.49 2.36
C ARG A 93 19.95 -9.42 3.89
N LYS A 94 19.01 -8.64 4.42
CA LYS A 94 18.76 -8.60 5.86
C LYS A 94 18.34 -9.98 6.38
N ASP A 95 18.80 -10.28 7.58
CA ASP A 95 18.31 -11.41 8.36
C ASP A 95 16.83 -11.20 8.75
N LEU A 96 16.24 -12.21 9.38
CA LEU A 96 14.83 -12.15 9.78
C LEU A 96 14.56 -10.99 10.75
N ARG A 97 15.45 -10.75 11.73
CA ARG A 97 15.28 -9.65 12.69
C ARG A 97 15.33 -8.30 11.99
N GLY A 98 16.27 -8.10 11.06
CA GLY A 98 16.35 -6.89 10.25
C GLY A 98 15.13 -6.66 9.37
N LYS A 99 14.54 -7.72 8.80
CA LYS A 99 13.29 -7.65 8.03
C LYS A 99 12.10 -7.28 8.90
N ILE A 100 11.98 -7.87 10.09
CA ILE A 100 10.93 -7.53 11.07
C ILE A 100 11.07 -6.07 11.52
N ALA A 101 12.29 -5.61 11.81
CA ALA A 101 12.54 -4.22 12.20
C ALA A 101 12.12 -3.24 11.09
N LEU A 102 12.44 -3.54 9.83
CA LEU A 102 12.02 -2.75 8.68
C LEU A 102 10.49 -2.71 8.55
N ALA A 103 9.83 -3.87 8.61
CA ALA A 103 8.37 -3.96 8.52
C ALA A 103 7.69 -3.16 9.65
N ASN A 104 8.20 -3.28 10.88
CA ASN A 104 7.69 -2.50 12.02
C ASN A 104 7.86 -0.99 11.82
N GLU A 105 8.97 -0.54 11.21
CA GLU A 105 9.14 0.88 10.90
C GLU A 105 8.12 1.37 9.87
N VAL A 106 7.82 0.56 8.84
CA VAL A 106 6.78 0.86 7.85
C VAL A 106 5.41 0.97 8.53
N ILE A 107 5.03 -0.02 9.34
CA ILE A 107 3.75 -0.05 10.04
C ILE A 107 3.61 1.15 10.98
N LYS A 108 4.63 1.43 11.80
CA LYS A 108 4.64 2.60 12.71
C LYS A 108 4.54 3.92 11.95
N THR A 109 5.19 4.01 10.78
CA THR A 109 5.10 5.21 9.93
C THR A 109 3.67 5.39 9.41
N LEU A 110 3.02 4.33 8.94
CA LEU A 110 1.63 4.38 8.48
C LEU A 110 0.66 4.77 9.59
N LEU A 111 0.76 4.11 10.75
CA LEU A 111 -0.07 4.39 11.93
C LEU A 111 0.19 5.79 12.50
N ASN A 112 1.40 6.33 12.31
CA ASN A 112 1.66 7.72 12.64
C ASN A 112 0.99 8.66 11.63
N ALA A 113 0.91 8.31 10.34
CA ALA A 113 0.31 9.18 9.33
C ALA A 113 -1.20 9.36 9.51
N THR A 114 -1.91 8.31 9.92
CA THR A 114 -3.37 8.30 10.02
C THR A 114 -3.89 7.28 11.03
N ASP A 115 -5.02 7.59 11.64
CA ASP A 115 -5.79 6.71 12.51
C ASP A 115 -6.72 5.78 11.72
N LYS A 116 -7.06 6.14 10.48
CA LYS A 116 -7.91 5.36 9.57
C LYS A 116 -7.11 4.29 8.83
N VAL A 117 -6.66 3.29 9.57
CA VAL A 117 -5.92 2.13 9.03
C VAL A 117 -6.66 0.85 9.38
N ALA A 118 -6.77 -0.05 8.40
CA ALA A 118 -7.24 -1.40 8.58
C ALA A 118 -6.27 -2.38 7.89
N VAL A 119 -6.23 -3.62 8.38
CA VAL A 119 -5.48 -4.71 7.75
C VAL A 119 -6.42 -5.55 6.90
N ALA A 120 -6.18 -5.61 5.59
CA ALA A 120 -6.86 -6.58 4.73
C ALA A 120 -6.23 -7.97 4.93
N PHE A 121 -7.02 -8.92 5.41
CA PHE A 121 -6.59 -10.29 5.70
C PHE A 121 -7.36 -11.26 4.80
N SER A 122 -6.63 -11.95 3.92
CA SER A 122 -7.20 -12.90 2.96
C SER A 122 -7.30 -14.34 3.47
N GLY A 123 -6.73 -14.63 4.65
CA GLY A 123 -6.51 -16.01 5.11
C GLY A 123 -5.19 -16.62 4.62
N GLY A 124 -4.46 -15.95 3.72
CA GLY A 124 -3.17 -16.42 3.20
C GLY A 124 -1.99 -16.15 4.14
N ARG A 125 -0.88 -16.85 3.94
CA ARG A 125 0.33 -16.73 4.78
C ARG A 125 0.94 -15.32 4.78
N ASP A 126 0.96 -14.64 3.64
CA ASP A 126 1.60 -13.33 3.52
C ASP A 126 0.79 -12.26 4.26
N SER A 127 -0.53 -12.30 4.12
CA SER A 127 -1.44 -11.42 4.85
C SER A 127 -1.50 -11.75 6.34
N LEU A 128 -1.33 -13.03 6.73
CA LEU A 128 -1.20 -13.45 8.12
C LEU A 128 0.04 -12.84 8.80
N VAL A 129 1.19 -12.86 8.12
CA VAL A 129 2.43 -12.25 8.67
C VAL A 129 2.24 -10.74 8.84
N ALA A 130 1.67 -10.07 7.84
CA ALA A 130 1.38 -8.63 7.93
C ALA A 130 0.42 -8.31 9.08
N LEU A 131 -0.65 -9.10 9.24
CA LEU A 131 -1.60 -9.00 10.35
C LEU A 131 -0.90 -9.20 11.69
N HIS A 132 -0.14 -10.29 11.86
CA HIS A 132 0.55 -10.60 13.10
C HIS A 132 1.52 -9.49 13.52
N LEU A 133 2.35 -8.97 12.59
CA LEU A 133 3.26 -7.86 12.88
C LEU A 133 2.51 -6.59 13.28
N THR A 134 1.38 -6.31 12.63
CA THR A 134 0.57 -5.13 12.93
C THR A 134 -0.11 -5.23 14.30
N LEU A 135 -0.64 -6.40 14.66
CA LEU A 135 -1.26 -6.64 15.98
C LEU A 135 -0.28 -6.45 17.14
N LYS A 136 1.01 -6.74 16.95
CA LYS A 136 2.05 -6.46 17.97
C LYS A 136 2.25 -4.97 18.23
N ILE A 137 1.84 -4.10 17.31
CA ILE A 137 1.97 -2.63 17.40
C ILE A 137 0.62 -1.98 17.77
N LYS A 138 -0.47 -2.43 17.16
CA LYS A 138 -1.84 -1.96 17.39
C LYS A 138 -2.80 -3.17 17.51
N PRO A 139 -2.99 -3.71 18.72
CA PRO A 139 -3.78 -4.93 18.94
C PRO A 139 -5.26 -4.83 18.57
N ASP A 140 -5.83 -3.63 18.65
CA ASP A 140 -7.25 -3.32 18.39
C ASP A 140 -7.54 -2.92 16.94
N ILE A 141 -6.55 -3.02 16.04
CA ILE A 141 -6.68 -2.54 14.66
C ILE A 141 -7.82 -3.27 13.94
N PRO A 142 -8.67 -2.55 13.17
CA PRO A 142 -9.67 -3.18 12.33
C PRO A 142 -9.02 -4.13 11.33
N VAL A 143 -9.54 -5.36 11.26
CA VAL A 143 -9.14 -6.37 10.27
C VAL A 143 -10.32 -6.57 9.34
N ILE A 144 -10.07 -6.57 8.03
CA ILE A 144 -11.10 -6.75 7.01
C ILE A 144 -10.81 -8.04 6.25
N PHE A 145 -11.77 -8.96 6.29
CA PHE A 145 -11.79 -10.11 5.40
C PHE A 145 -12.91 -9.92 4.38
N VAL A 146 -12.58 -10.01 3.10
CA VAL A 146 -13.56 -9.97 2.01
C VAL A 146 -13.96 -11.39 1.68
N ASN A 147 -15.17 -11.78 2.09
CA ASN A 147 -15.77 -13.06 1.75
C ASN A 147 -16.42 -12.93 0.36
N THR A 148 -15.78 -13.52 -0.64
CA THR A 148 -16.22 -13.50 -2.03
C THR A 148 -17.29 -14.55 -2.33
N GLY A 149 -17.48 -15.53 -1.44
CA GLY A 149 -18.43 -16.63 -1.60
C GLY A 149 -17.87 -17.81 -2.39
N ILE A 150 -16.61 -17.75 -2.82
CA ILE A 150 -15.90 -18.82 -3.53
C ILE A 150 -14.74 -19.42 -2.73
N GLU A 151 -14.56 -18.98 -1.49
CA GLU A 151 -13.55 -19.54 -0.59
C GLU A 151 -13.92 -20.96 -0.17
N PHE A 152 -12.89 -21.79 -0.02
CA PHE A 152 -13.06 -23.12 0.57
C PHE A 152 -13.66 -23.02 1.99
N PRO A 153 -14.56 -23.94 2.38
CA PRO A 153 -15.13 -23.98 3.72
C PRO A 153 -14.06 -24.01 4.84
N GLU A 154 -12.94 -24.68 4.58
CA GLU A 154 -11.79 -24.78 5.48
C GLU A 154 -11.12 -23.41 5.69
N SER A 155 -11.01 -22.60 4.64
CA SER A 155 -10.47 -21.23 4.74
C SER A 155 -11.36 -20.35 5.61
N LEU A 156 -12.69 -20.44 5.44
CA LEU A 156 -13.65 -19.72 6.28
C LEU A 156 -13.57 -20.18 7.73
N LYS A 157 -13.48 -21.50 7.96
CA LYS A 157 -13.31 -22.08 9.30
C LYS A 157 -12.02 -21.59 9.95
N TYR A 158 -10.91 -21.59 9.21
CA TYR A 158 -9.61 -21.11 9.67
C TYR A 158 -9.66 -19.63 10.08
N ILE A 159 -10.20 -18.75 9.22
CA ILE A 159 -10.28 -17.31 9.51
C ILE A 159 -11.16 -17.05 10.74
N ARG A 160 -12.30 -17.74 10.87
CA ARG A 160 -13.21 -17.60 12.02
C ARG A 160 -12.61 -18.16 13.30
N GLN A 161 -11.84 -19.23 13.22
CA GLN A 161 -11.09 -19.76 14.36
C GLN A 161 -10.02 -18.76 14.80
N LEU A 162 -9.24 -18.22 13.86
CA LEU A 162 -8.21 -17.22 14.14
C LEU A 162 -8.81 -15.95 14.78
N LYS A 163 -9.99 -15.52 14.33
CA LYS A 163 -10.73 -14.41 14.96
C LYS A 163 -10.93 -14.64 16.46
N LYS A 164 -11.34 -15.86 16.84
CA LYS A 164 -11.59 -16.22 18.24
C LYS A 164 -10.27 -16.34 19.02
N ASP A 165 -9.33 -17.11 18.49
CA ASP A 165 -8.06 -17.42 19.17
C ASP A 165 -7.23 -16.17 19.44
N TRP A 166 -7.24 -15.22 18.51
CA TRP A 166 -6.44 -13.99 18.60
C TRP A 166 -7.27 -12.77 19.01
N ASN A 167 -8.55 -12.96 19.33
CA ASN A 167 -9.51 -11.90 19.67
C ASN A 167 -9.49 -10.72 18.67
N LEU A 168 -9.58 -11.03 17.37
CA LEU A 168 -9.43 -10.04 16.31
C LEU A 168 -10.67 -9.14 16.20
N ASN A 169 -10.44 -7.85 15.99
CA ASN A 169 -11.45 -6.89 15.53
C ASN A 169 -11.77 -7.11 14.03
N LEU A 170 -12.26 -8.30 13.69
CA LEU A 170 -12.48 -8.76 12.32
C LEU A 170 -13.90 -8.43 11.82
N TYR A 171 -13.93 -7.65 10.74
CA TYR A 171 -15.09 -7.35 9.91
C TYR A 171 -15.07 -8.23 8.66
N GLU A 172 -16.14 -9.01 8.48
CA GLU A 172 -16.36 -9.82 7.28
C GLU A 172 -17.22 -9.03 6.31
N ALA A 173 -16.63 -8.58 5.20
CA ALA A 173 -17.33 -7.90 4.12
C ALA A 173 -17.79 -8.92 3.09
N LYS A 174 -19.09 -8.95 2.79
CA LYS A 174 -19.68 -9.84 1.80
C LYS A 174 -20.40 -9.02 0.73
N ALA A 175 -20.32 -9.45 -0.52
CA ALA A 175 -21.10 -8.85 -1.60
C ALA A 175 -22.61 -9.10 -1.39
N ASN A 176 -23.43 -8.13 -1.79
CA ASN A 176 -24.90 -8.27 -1.76
C ASN A 176 -25.42 -9.27 -2.80
N VAL A 177 -24.62 -9.55 -3.83
CA VAL A 177 -24.98 -10.48 -4.89
C VAL A 177 -24.04 -11.68 -4.80
N ASP A 178 -24.63 -12.87 -4.84
CA ASP A 178 -23.90 -14.13 -4.85
C ASP A 178 -23.07 -14.28 -6.14
N PHE A 179 -21.83 -14.77 -5.98
CA PHE A 179 -20.91 -14.96 -7.10
C PHE A 179 -21.48 -15.94 -8.13
N TRP A 180 -22.03 -17.07 -7.69
CA TRP A 180 -22.53 -18.11 -8.59
C TRP A 180 -23.72 -17.62 -9.41
N LYS A 181 -24.63 -16.88 -8.75
CA LYS A 181 -25.71 -16.19 -9.44
C LYS A 181 -25.20 -15.19 -10.50
N LEU A 182 -24.15 -14.42 -10.19
CA LEU A 182 -23.55 -13.53 -11.18
C LEU A 182 -22.92 -14.30 -12.34
N THR A 183 -22.31 -15.46 -12.09
CA THR A 183 -21.73 -16.29 -13.15
C THR A 183 -22.76 -16.93 -14.06
N GLU A 184 -23.93 -17.32 -13.55
CA GLU A 184 -25.04 -17.80 -14.39
C GLU A 184 -25.51 -16.70 -15.36
N GLU A 185 -25.70 -15.48 -14.83
CA GLU A 185 -26.23 -14.37 -15.60
C GLU A 185 -25.20 -13.80 -16.60
N GLN A 186 -23.96 -13.59 -16.16
CA GLN A 186 -22.94 -12.86 -16.91
C GLN A 186 -21.87 -13.76 -17.54
N GLY A 187 -21.70 -14.98 -17.05
CA GLY A 187 -20.57 -15.86 -17.35
C GLY A 187 -19.44 -15.71 -16.33
N ILE A 188 -18.58 -16.74 -16.25
CA ILE A 188 -17.41 -16.75 -15.37
C ILE A 188 -16.41 -15.69 -15.84
N PRO A 189 -15.94 -14.78 -14.96
CA PRO A 189 -14.97 -13.77 -15.34
C PRO A 189 -13.62 -14.42 -15.66
N VAL A 190 -13.18 -14.30 -16.91
CA VAL A 190 -11.86 -14.77 -17.34
C VAL A 190 -10.96 -13.56 -17.53
N ALA A 191 -10.39 -13.09 -16.42
CA ALA A 191 -9.39 -12.02 -16.44
C ALA A 191 -7.99 -12.63 -16.33
N GLY A 192 -7.27 -12.74 -17.45
CA GLY A 192 -5.89 -13.26 -17.46
C GLY A 192 -5.11 -12.80 -18.69
N ARG A 193 -3.85 -12.40 -18.48
CA ARG A 193 -2.88 -12.25 -19.58
C ARG A 193 -2.34 -13.64 -19.93
N GLY A 194 -2.73 -14.13 -21.10
CA GLY A 194 -2.29 -15.42 -21.65
C GLY A 194 -3.29 -16.55 -21.40
N ASN A 195 -3.62 -17.28 -22.47
CA ASN A 195 -4.49 -18.47 -22.54
C ASN A 195 -6.01 -18.23 -22.70
N THR A 196 -6.43 -17.14 -23.34
CA THR A 196 -7.84 -16.94 -23.73
C THR A 196 -8.37 -18.02 -24.67
N THR A 197 -7.55 -18.55 -25.58
CA THR A 197 -7.95 -19.62 -26.52
C THR A 197 -8.22 -20.94 -25.81
N PHE A 198 -7.31 -21.37 -24.93
CA PHE A 198 -7.45 -22.59 -24.14
C PHE A 198 -8.69 -22.53 -23.22
N MET A 199 -8.89 -21.40 -22.55
CA MET A 199 -10.07 -21.19 -21.69
C MET A 199 -11.37 -21.22 -22.50
N ARG A 200 -11.36 -20.68 -23.73
CA ARG A 200 -12.53 -20.72 -24.63
C ARG A 200 -12.85 -22.14 -25.09
N GLU A 201 -11.84 -22.93 -25.45
CA GLU A 201 -12.04 -24.34 -25.85
C GLU A 201 -12.58 -25.19 -24.70
N LEU A 202 -12.04 -25.02 -23.49
CA LEU A 202 -12.55 -25.69 -22.31
C LEU A 202 -13.99 -25.26 -21.98
N SER A 203 -14.27 -23.97 -22.05
CA SER A 203 -15.61 -23.41 -21.85
C SER A 203 -16.62 -23.99 -22.84
N GLN A 204 -16.26 -24.10 -24.12
CA GLN A 204 -17.12 -24.69 -25.15
C GLN A 204 -17.39 -26.17 -24.89
N LYS A 205 -16.35 -26.93 -24.51
CA LYS A 205 -16.50 -28.36 -24.17
C LYS A 205 -17.34 -28.59 -22.91
N ALA A 206 -17.25 -27.68 -21.94
CA ALA A 206 -17.96 -27.76 -20.66
C ALA A 206 -19.31 -27.03 -20.66
N ASP A 207 -19.70 -26.41 -21.77
CA ASP A 207 -20.89 -25.55 -21.90
C ASP A 207 -20.99 -24.44 -20.82
N VAL A 208 -19.86 -23.79 -20.53
CA VAL A 208 -19.76 -22.73 -19.51
C VAL A 208 -19.63 -21.37 -20.17
N LYS A 209 -20.53 -20.44 -19.88
CA LYS A 209 -20.45 -19.05 -20.36
C LYS A 209 -19.25 -18.31 -19.76
N LEU A 210 -18.47 -17.63 -20.59
CA LEU A 210 -17.36 -16.77 -20.15
C LEU A 210 -17.71 -15.29 -20.25
N SER A 211 -17.13 -14.49 -19.36
CA SER A 211 -17.24 -13.04 -19.34
C SER A 211 -15.85 -12.39 -19.42
N ASN A 212 -15.70 -11.42 -20.32
CA ASN A 212 -14.50 -10.57 -20.39
C ASN A 212 -14.54 -9.40 -19.39
N SER A 213 -15.57 -9.32 -18.56
CA SER A 213 -15.73 -8.26 -17.57
C SER A 213 -15.84 -8.84 -16.16
N CYS A 214 -14.94 -8.44 -15.28
CA CYS A 214 -14.94 -8.89 -13.88
C CYS A 214 -16.10 -8.28 -13.08
N CYS A 215 -16.53 -7.04 -13.38
CA CYS A 215 -17.49 -6.30 -12.55
C CYS A 215 -18.30 -5.24 -13.35
N ARG A 216 -19.29 -5.61 -14.17
CA ARG A 216 -20.17 -4.60 -14.82
C ARG A 216 -21.31 -4.09 -13.94
N ARG A 217 -21.57 -4.71 -12.78
CA ARG A 217 -22.74 -4.44 -11.95
C ARG A 217 -22.50 -3.61 -10.69
N SER A 218 -21.24 -3.32 -10.34
CA SER A 218 -20.93 -2.62 -9.09
C SER A 218 -21.33 -1.14 -9.08
N ASP A 219 -21.86 -0.61 -10.20
CA ASP A 219 -22.13 0.83 -10.36
C ASP A 219 -23.47 1.15 -11.03
N ALA A 220 -24.51 0.37 -10.72
CA ALA A 220 -25.87 0.68 -11.18
C ALA A 220 -26.86 0.68 -10.00
N ARG A 221 -27.00 1.87 -9.39
CA ARG A 221 -27.99 2.31 -8.39
C ARG A 221 -27.56 2.21 -6.92
N ARG A 222 -26.99 3.31 -6.41
CA ARG A 222 -27.52 4.16 -5.31
C ARG A 222 -26.46 5.18 -4.87
N VAL A 223 -26.38 6.33 -5.54
CA VAL A 223 -26.27 7.65 -4.89
C VAL A 223 -26.90 8.64 -5.86
N GLY A 224 -28.17 8.95 -5.65
CA GLY A 224 -28.66 10.23 -6.11
C GLY A 224 -28.10 11.27 -5.17
N HIS A 225 -27.10 12.03 -5.60
CA HIS A 225 -26.89 13.42 -5.21
C HIS A 225 -26.03 14.09 -6.27
N ALA A 226 -26.52 15.26 -6.66
CA ALA A 226 -26.01 16.16 -7.67
C ALA A 226 -24.52 16.49 -7.48
N CYS A 227 -23.80 16.62 -8.60
CA CYS A 227 -22.72 17.58 -8.71
C CYS A 227 -23.30 19.00 -8.68
#